data_AF-A0A533V0T5-F1
#
_entry.id   AF-A0A533V0T5-F1
#
_cell.length_a   1.000
_cell.length_b   1.000
_cell.length_c   1.000
_cell.angle_alpha   90.00
_cell.angle_beta   90.00
_cell.angle_gamma   90.00
#
_symmetry.space_group_name_H-M   'P 1'
#
loop_
_entity.id
_entity.type
_entity.pdbx_description
1 polymer ?
#
loop_
_entity_poly.entity_id
_entity_poly.type
_entity_poly.pdbx_seq_one_letter_code
_entity_poly.pdbx_strand_id
1 'polypeptide(L)'
;MFLKLDTKNKILLAAVTLVIFSILSCKSYATELQDSNKTSVYNPDFYPQYKKTTVSINGFKVLLALASTDEQRIKGLSGLEKLNENEGMLFLFDQPSKQGFWMNEMKLPIDIIWLDSKGRVIHTEKNLEPCRIFMACHVYTPQVDSSYVIELRSGFTNDHSIKNGTIINLNLTQNN
;
A
#
# COMPACT_ATOMS: atom_id res chain seq x y z
N MET A 1 -61.80 -30.81 -38.81
CA MET A 1 -61.77 -29.37 -39.16
C MET A 1 -61.80 -28.57 -37.86
N PHE A 2 -60.67 -27.92 -37.55
CA PHE A 2 -60.42 -26.90 -36.52
C PHE A 2 -61.31 -26.88 -35.26
N LEU A 3 -60.78 -27.43 -34.16
CA LEU A 3 -61.32 -27.22 -32.82
C LEU A 3 -61.18 -25.73 -32.46
N LYS A 4 -62.31 -25.05 -32.26
CA LYS A 4 -62.40 -23.69 -31.71
C LYS A 4 -61.95 -23.70 -30.26
N LEU A 5 -60.74 -23.25 -30.00
CA LEU A 5 -60.26 -22.95 -28.65
C LEU A 5 -60.81 -21.58 -28.19
N ASP A 6 -61.47 -21.61 -27.04
CA ASP A 6 -62.03 -20.46 -26.30
C ASP A 6 -60.97 -19.38 -26.06
N THR A 7 -61.35 -18.12 -26.26
CA THR A 7 -60.52 -16.92 -26.11
C THR A 7 -59.91 -16.82 -24.71
N LYS A 8 -60.56 -17.34 -23.66
CA LYS A 8 -59.97 -17.42 -22.32
C LYS A 8 -58.76 -18.36 -22.25
N ASN A 9 -58.80 -19.49 -22.95
CA ASN A 9 -57.67 -20.44 -23.01
C ASN A 9 -56.52 -19.92 -23.88
N LYS A 10 -56.81 -19.08 -24.88
CA LYS A 10 -55.77 -18.39 -25.67
C LYS A 10 -55.00 -17.35 -24.85
N ILE A 11 -55.70 -16.62 -23.98
CA ILE A 11 -55.09 -15.65 -23.06
C ILE A 11 -54.28 -16.38 -21.97
N LEU A 12 -54.79 -17.50 -21.45
CA LEU A 12 -54.10 -18.32 -20.47
C LEU A 12 -52.81 -18.96 -21.05
N LEU A 13 -52.85 -19.44 -22.29
CA LEU A 13 -51.68 -20.02 -22.96
C LEU A 13 -50.63 -18.95 -23.30
N ALA A 14 -51.05 -17.74 -23.68
CA ALA A 14 -50.16 -16.60 -23.92
C ALA A 14 -49.52 -16.07 -22.62
N ALA A 15 -50.25 -16.07 -21.50
CA ALA A 15 -49.70 -15.66 -20.21
C ALA A 15 -48.67 -16.67 -19.66
N VAL A 16 -48.89 -17.97 -19.86
CA VAL A 16 -47.95 -19.03 -19.42
C VAL A 16 -46.66 -19.02 -20.24
N THR A 17 -46.71 -18.75 -21.55
CA THR A 17 -45.50 -18.64 -22.39
C THR A 17 -44.70 -17.36 -22.13
N LEU A 18 -45.36 -16.24 -21.81
CA LEU A 18 -44.68 -14.96 -21.51
C LEU A 18 -43.98 -14.99 -20.14
N VAL A 19 -44.56 -15.68 -19.16
CA VAL A 19 -43.91 -15.94 -17.87
C VAL A 19 -42.69 -16.83 -18.05
N ILE A 20 -42.77 -17.93 -18.83
CA ILE A 20 -41.62 -18.82 -19.11
C ILE A 20 -40.46 -18.07 -19.80
N PHE A 21 -40.74 -17.14 -20.71
CA PHE A 21 -39.73 -16.34 -21.40
C PHE A 21 -39.02 -15.33 -20.46
N SER A 22 -39.75 -14.80 -19.46
CA SER A 22 -39.18 -13.90 -18.44
C SER A 22 -38.24 -14.62 -17.46
N ILE A 23 -38.48 -15.90 -17.15
CA ILE A 23 -37.59 -16.69 -16.28
C ILE A 23 -36.34 -17.17 -17.01
N LEU A 24 -36.40 -17.35 -18.34
CA LEU A 24 -35.23 -17.73 -19.15
C LEU A 24 -34.26 -16.56 -19.37
N SER A 25 -34.76 -15.33 -19.52
CA SER A 25 -33.90 -14.14 -19.61
C SER A 25 -33.31 -13.72 -18.26
N CYS A 26 -33.92 -14.12 -17.14
CA CYS A 26 -33.36 -13.87 -15.81
C CYS A 26 -32.16 -14.80 -15.48
N LYS A 27 -32.07 -15.97 -16.13
CA LYS A 27 -30.93 -16.89 -15.95
C LYS A 27 -29.67 -16.50 -16.72
N SER A 28 -29.75 -15.58 -17.69
CA SER A 28 -28.56 -15.09 -18.40
C SER A 28 -27.96 -13.82 -17.79
N TYR A 29 -28.73 -12.99 -17.09
CA TYR A 29 -28.21 -11.80 -16.42
C TYR A 29 -27.48 -12.11 -15.09
N ALA A 30 -27.83 -13.20 -14.42
CA ALA A 30 -27.20 -13.59 -13.16
C ALA A 30 -25.76 -14.12 -13.32
N THR A 31 -25.28 -14.28 -14.56
CA THR A 31 -23.96 -14.82 -14.89
C THR A 31 -22.95 -13.78 -15.40
N GLU A 32 -23.25 -12.48 -15.31
CA GLU A 32 -22.28 -11.39 -15.61
C GLU A 32 -21.86 -10.56 -14.38
N LEU A 33 -22.39 -10.85 -13.18
CA LEU A 33 -21.93 -10.24 -11.92
C LEU A 33 -20.99 -11.13 -11.12
N GLN A 34 -20.42 -12.17 -11.75
CA GLN A 34 -19.49 -13.08 -11.11
C GLN A 34 -18.13 -13.12 -11.81
N ASP A 35 -17.66 -11.96 -12.28
CA ASP A 35 -16.24 -11.71 -12.57
C ASP A 35 -15.67 -10.52 -11.78
N SER A 36 -16.38 -10.09 -10.72
CA SER A 36 -15.82 -9.24 -9.66
C SER A 36 -15.53 -10.03 -8.37
N ASN A 37 -15.55 -11.36 -8.44
CA ASN A 37 -14.87 -12.22 -7.47
C ASN A 37 -13.37 -12.34 -7.84
N LYS A 38 -12.73 -11.20 -8.13
CA LYS A 38 -11.41 -11.00 -7.53
C LYS A 38 -11.69 -10.92 -6.03
N THR A 39 -11.68 -12.07 -5.37
CA THR A 39 -11.00 -12.13 -4.07
C THR A 39 -9.74 -11.32 -4.27
N SER A 40 -9.72 -10.10 -3.73
CA SER A 40 -8.47 -9.49 -3.34
C SER A 40 -7.80 -10.57 -2.53
N VAL A 41 -6.87 -11.29 -3.12
CA VAL A 41 -5.90 -12.03 -2.34
C VAL A 41 -5.27 -10.92 -1.52
N TYR A 42 -5.74 -10.78 -0.27
CA TYR A 42 -5.02 -10.07 0.76
C TYR A 42 -3.69 -10.79 0.77
N ASN A 43 -2.72 -10.24 0.07
CA ASN A 43 -1.37 -10.75 0.15
C ASN A 43 -0.88 -10.25 1.52
N PRO A 44 -0.73 -11.13 2.51
CA PRO A 44 -0.24 -10.72 3.82
C PRO A 44 1.21 -10.20 3.75
N ASP A 45 1.88 -10.39 2.61
CA ASP A 45 3.24 -9.96 2.37
C ASP A 45 3.29 -8.55 1.77
N PHE A 46 3.57 -7.54 2.61
CA PHE A 46 3.77 -6.15 2.17
C PHE A 46 5.02 -6.08 1.26
N TYR A 47 4.89 -5.51 0.05
CA TYR A 47 5.95 -5.51 -1.00
C TYR A 47 6.61 -6.89 -1.24
N PRO A 48 5.89 -7.86 -1.84
CA PRO A 48 6.38 -9.24 -1.98
C PRO A 48 7.63 -9.36 -2.87
N GLN A 49 7.80 -8.44 -3.84
CA GLN A 49 8.94 -8.43 -4.75
C GLN A 49 10.19 -7.72 -4.19
N TYR A 50 10.12 -7.16 -2.98
CA TYR A 50 11.24 -6.43 -2.37
C TYR A 50 12.04 -7.37 -1.47
N LYS A 51 13.37 -7.23 -1.48
CA LYS A 51 14.19 -7.81 -0.41
C LYS A 51 13.76 -7.18 0.92
N LYS A 52 13.82 -7.95 2.00
CA LYS A 52 13.46 -7.48 3.34
C LYS A 52 14.57 -7.74 4.34
N THR A 53 14.63 -6.92 5.37
CA THR A 53 15.49 -7.13 6.54
C THR A 53 14.71 -6.86 7.81
N THR A 54 15.11 -7.50 8.92
CA THR A 54 14.51 -7.22 10.24
C THR A 54 15.50 -6.42 11.06
N VAL A 55 15.11 -5.21 11.47
CA VAL A 55 15.91 -4.31 12.29
C VAL A 55 15.28 -4.22 13.69
N SER A 56 16.12 -4.26 14.72
CA SER A 56 15.68 -4.00 16.10
C SER A 56 15.86 -2.51 16.41
N ILE A 57 14.76 -1.81 16.66
CA ILE A 57 14.75 -0.39 17.02
C ILE A 57 14.31 -0.31 18.48
N ASN A 58 15.24 0.03 19.38
CA ASN A 58 15.00 0.10 20.83
C ASN A 58 14.31 -1.16 21.41
N GLY A 59 14.65 -2.34 20.88
CA GLY A 59 14.10 -3.63 21.31
C GLY A 59 12.85 -4.10 20.56
N PHE A 60 12.26 -3.23 19.73
CA PHE A 60 11.13 -3.58 18.88
C PHE A 60 11.61 -4.03 17.49
N LYS A 61 11.14 -5.20 17.03
CA LYS A 61 11.54 -5.76 15.74
C LYS A 61 10.65 -5.21 14.63
N VAL A 62 11.27 -4.57 13.64
CA VAL A 62 10.60 -4.03 12.46
C VAL A 62 11.10 -4.75 11.22
N LEU A 63 10.18 -5.23 10.41
CA LEU A 63 10.43 -5.79 9.09
C LEU A 63 10.42 -4.66 8.06
N LEU A 64 11.55 -4.43 7.40
CA LEU A 64 11.76 -3.34 6.46
C LEU A 64 11.92 -3.88 5.05
N ALA A 65 11.08 -3.41 4.11
CA ALA A 65 11.32 -3.59 2.69
C ALA A 65 12.49 -2.71 2.23
N LEU A 66 13.40 -3.25 1.41
CA LEU A 66 14.57 -2.52 0.95
C LEU A 66 14.29 -1.80 -0.36
N ALA A 67 14.43 -0.48 -0.35
CA ALA A 67 14.44 0.36 -1.54
C ALA A 67 15.89 0.69 -1.94
N SER A 68 16.49 -0.21 -2.72
CA SER A 68 17.89 -0.12 -3.16
C SER A 68 18.07 0.34 -4.61
N THR A 69 17.02 0.32 -5.43
CA THR A 69 17.04 0.84 -6.81
C THR A 69 16.33 2.19 -6.90
N ASP A 70 16.61 2.98 -7.94
CA ASP A 70 15.90 4.26 -8.17
C ASP A 70 14.39 4.07 -8.26
N GLU A 71 13.93 3.04 -8.97
CA GLU A 71 12.49 2.75 -9.07
C GLU A 71 11.86 2.46 -7.70
N GLN A 72 12.52 1.68 -6.86
CA GLN A 72 12.04 1.38 -5.52
C GLN A 72 12.04 2.62 -4.62
N ARG A 73 13.08 3.46 -4.73
CA ARG A 73 13.18 4.73 -3.99
C ARG A 73 12.12 5.73 -4.42
N ILE A 74 11.87 5.86 -5.72
CA ILE A 74 10.81 6.73 -6.27
C ILE A 74 9.44 6.24 -5.82
N LYS A 75 9.22 4.92 -5.83
CA LYS A 75 7.94 4.33 -5.42
C LYS A 75 7.67 4.58 -3.94
N GLY A 76 8.66 4.31 -3.08
CA GLY A 76 8.51 4.41 -1.63
C GLY A 76 7.24 3.67 -1.13
N LEU A 77 6.58 4.27 -0.14
CA LEU A 77 5.27 3.82 0.36
C LEU A 77 4.06 4.32 -0.46
N SER A 78 4.27 4.95 -1.62
CA SER A 78 3.19 5.57 -2.42
C SER A 78 2.12 4.56 -2.82
N GLY A 79 0.86 4.92 -2.59
CA GLY A 79 -0.31 4.10 -2.91
C GLY A 79 -0.56 2.90 -1.98
N LEU A 80 0.27 2.68 -0.96
CA LEU A 80 0.09 1.62 0.04
C LEU A 80 -1.12 1.93 0.94
N GLU A 81 -2.08 1.00 1.01
CA GLU A 81 -3.33 1.16 1.77
C GLU A 81 -3.19 0.91 3.27
N LYS A 82 -2.24 0.06 3.66
CA LYS A 82 -2.01 -0.32 5.05
C LYS A 82 -0.54 -0.62 5.29
N LEU A 83 -0.02 -0.13 6.42
CA LEU A 83 1.30 -0.47 6.95
C LEU A 83 1.11 -0.94 8.40
N ASN A 84 1.51 -2.18 8.72
CA ASN A 84 1.41 -2.67 10.09
C ASN A 84 2.46 -1.98 10.99
N GLU A 85 2.27 -2.05 12.31
CA GLU A 85 3.14 -1.38 13.27
C GLU A 85 4.61 -1.82 13.22
N ASN A 86 4.85 -3.08 12.85
CA ASN A 86 6.17 -3.67 12.72
C ASN A 86 6.66 -3.73 11.26
N GLU A 87 6.10 -2.91 10.38
CA GLU A 87 6.49 -2.84 8.97
C GLU A 87 6.99 -1.45 8.61
N GLY A 88 7.85 -1.38 7.61
CA GLY A 88 8.35 -0.12 7.07
C GLY A 88 9.18 -0.31 5.81
N MET A 89 9.81 0.77 5.38
CA MET A 89 10.73 0.75 4.24
C MET A 89 12.08 1.36 4.62
N LEU A 90 13.16 0.72 4.20
CA LEU A 90 14.54 1.18 4.35
C LEU A 90 15.10 1.54 2.98
N PHE A 91 15.42 2.81 2.80
CA PHE A 91 16.02 3.37 1.61
C PHE A 91 17.54 3.31 1.74
N LEU A 92 18.19 2.71 0.74
CA LEU A 92 19.64 2.59 0.66
C LEU A 92 20.14 3.49 -0.46
N PHE A 93 21.17 4.28 -0.18
CA PHE A 93 21.77 5.19 -1.15
C PHE A 93 23.24 4.85 -1.37
N ASP A 94 23.69 4.92 -2.62
CA ASP A 94 25.07 4.57 -2.98
C ASP A 94 26.08 5.58 -2.44
N GLN A 95 25.65 6.84 -2.28
CA GLN A 95 26.46 7.93 -1.74
C GLN A 95 25.63 8.73 -0.72
N PRO A 96 26.25 9.20 0.40
CA PRO A 96 25.59 10.11 1.32
C PRO A 96 25.22 11.42 0.63
N SER A 97 24.00 11.91 0.85
CA SER A 97 23.57 13.24 0.42
C SER A 97 22.35 13.71 1.22
N LYS A 98 21.91 14.94 1.02
CA LYS A 98 20.67 15.48 1.61
C LYS A 98 19.44 14.89 0.91
N GLN A 99 19.01 13.71 1.32
CA GLN A 99 17.93 12.97 0.68
C GLN A 99 16.58 13.64 0.96
N GLY A 100 15.94 14.16 -0.08
CA GLY A 100 14.61 14.78 0.00
C GLY A 100 13.50 13.77 -0.18
N PHE A 101 12.47 13.85 0.65
CA PHE A 101 11.28 13.01 0.60
C PHE A 101 10.02 13.87 0.52
N TRP A 102 8.98 13.33 -0.09
CA TRP A 102 7.70 14.00 -0.25
C TRP A 102 6.56 13.01 -0.01
N MET A 103 5.37 13.53 0.23
CA MET A 103 4.19 12.73 0.57
C MET A 103 3.22 12.61 -0.62
N ASN A 104 3.75 12.65 -1.85
CA ASN A 104 2.94 12.53 -3.06
C ASN A 104 2.39 11.10 -3.20
N GLU A 105 1.12 10.97 -3.61
CA GLU A 105 0.41 9.69 -3.77
C GLU A 105 0.38 8.78 -2.52
N MET A 106 0.72 9.31 -1.35
CA MET A 106 0.59 8.61 -0.08
C MET A 106 -0.88 8.48 0.31
N LYS A 107 -1.24 7.37 0.97
CA LYS A 107 -2.60 7.14 1.48
C LYS A 107 -2.67 7.09 3.01
N LEU A 108 -1.52 7.11 3.67
CA LEU A 108 -1.38 7.01 5.11
C LEU A 108 -0.33 8.02 5.59
N PRO A 109 -0.48 8.53 6.83
CA PRO A 109 0.56 9.32 7.45
C PRO A 109 1.74 8.43 7.90
N ILE A 110 2.95 8.97 7.82
CA ILE A 110 4.18 8.27 8.19
C ILE A 110 5.12 9.15 9.02
N ASP A 111 6.06 8.50 9.70
CA ASP A 111 7.28 9.13 10.21
C ASP A 111 8.43 8.82 9.24
N ILE A 112 9.34 9.77 9.03
CA ILE A 112 10.56 9.60 8.23
C ILE A 112 11.79 9.85 9.11
N ILE A 113 12.75 8.92 9.06
CA ILE A 113 13.95 8.90 9.91
C ILE A 113 15.18 8.85 9.02
N TRP A 114 15.99 9.91 9.03
CA TRP A 114 17.26 9.96 8.29
C TRP A 114 18.41 9.50 9.18
N LEU A 115 19.28 8.67 8.62
CA LEU A 115 20.43 8.07 9.29
C LEU A 115 21.75 8.38 8.57
N ASP A 116 22.82 8.58 9.34
CA ASP A 116 24.18 8.58 8.80
C ASP A 116 24.69 7.17 8.45
N SER A 117 25.90 7.07 7.90
CA SER A 117 26.52 5.79 7.52
C SER A 117 26.78 4.83 8.69
N LYS A 118 26.70 5.31 9.93
CA LYS A 118 26.84 4.50 11.16
C LYS A 118 25.49 4.12 11.77
N GLY A 119 24.38 4.43 11.08
CA GLY A 119 23.02 4.17 11.56
C GLY A 119 22.58 5.13 12.68
N ARG A 120 23.24 6.27 12.85
CA ARG A 120 22.81 7.29 13.82
C ARG A 120 21.71 8.15 13.22
N VAL A 121 20.63 8.33 13.96
CA VAL A 121 19.55 9.27 13.62
C VAL A 121 20.08 10.69 13.60
N ILE A 122 20.01 11.33 12.44
CA ILE A 122 20.45 12.71 12.21
C ILE A 122 19.27 13.68 12.07
N HIS A 123 18.12 13.19 11.63
CA HIS A 123 16.89 13.97 11.48
C HIS A 123 15.65 13.08 11.54
N THR A 124 14.53 13.63 11.99
CA THR A 124 13.24 12.95 11.95
C THR A 124 12.14 13.93 11.57
N GLU A 125 11.24 13.51 10.70
CA GLU A 125 9.95 14.15 10.48
C GLU A 125 8.85 13.21 10.98
N LYS A 126 7.82 13.77 11.61
CA LYS A 126 6.82 12.99 12.34
C LYS A 126 5.42 13.33 11.87
N ASN A 127 4.56 12.32 11.80
CA ASN A 127 3.15 12.46 11.42
C ASN A 127 2.97 13.26 10.14
N LEU A 128 3.79 12.96 9.13
CA LEU A 128 3.67 13.59 7.83
C LEU A 128 2.40 13.10 7.15
N GLU A 129 1.54 14.03 6.78
CA GLU A 129 0.27 13.74 6.12
C GLU A 129 0.42 13.64 4.60
N PRO A 130 -0.40 12.82 3.92
CA PRO A 130 -0.49 12.82 2.46
C PRO A 130 -0.65 14.22 1.86
N CYS A 131 0.07 14.47 0.77
CA CYS A 131 -0.06 15.72 0.04
C CYS A 131 -1.45 15.86 -0.59
N ARG A 132 -2.12 16.98 -0.33
CA ARG A 132 -3.45 17.28 -0.91
C ARG A 132 -3.39 17.80 -2.34
N ILE A 133 -2.35 18.60 -2.65
CA ILE A 133 -2.17 19.26 -3.93
C ILE A 133 -0.78 18.91 -4.46
N PHE A 134 -0.74 18.19 -5.58
CA PHE A 134 0.51 17.71 -6.19
C PHE A 134 1.52 18.83 -6.43
N MET A 135 1.11 19.93 -7.06
CA MET A 135 2.01 21.04 -7.43
C MET A 135 2.57 21.81 -6.22
N ALA A 136 2.02 21.61 -5.02
CA ALA A 136 2.45 22.27 -3.78
C ALA A 136 2.90 21.26 -2.73
N CYS A 137 3.21 20.02 -3.13
CA CYS A 137 3.66 18.98 -2.21
C CYS A 137 5.06 19.32 -1.68
N HIS A 138 5.16 19.46 -0.36
CA HIS A 138 6.40 19.86 0.29
C HIS A 138 7.45 18.73 0.22
N VAL A 139 8.71 19.12 0.01
CA VAL A 139 9.86 18.21 0.08
C VAL A 139 10.58 18.42 1.40
N TYR A 140 10.58 17.39 2.23
CA TYR A 140 11.25 17.32 3.51
C TYR A 140 12.68 16.81 3.31
N THR A 141 13.66 17.55 3.82
CA THR A 141 15.08 17.26 3.57
C THR A 141 15.88 17.52 4.84
N PRO A 142 16.83 16.63 5.21
CA PRO A 142 17.70 16.86 6.36
C PRO A 142 18.68 17.99 6.07
N GLN A 143 19.18 18.64 7.13
CA GLN A 143 20.19 19.70 6.99
C GLN A 143 21.59 19.15 6.65
N VAL A 144 21.82 17.86 6.93
CA VAL A 144 23.09 17.14 6.76
C VAL A 144 22.90 15.91 5.89
N ASP A 145 24.00 15.37 5.37
CA ASP A 145 23.94 14.20 4.48
C ASP A 145 23.50 12.94 5.24
N SER A 146 22.63 12.17 4.60
CA SER A 146 22.13 10.88 5.06
C SER A 146 22.58 9.76 4.12
N SER A 147 22.90 8.61 4.69
CA SER A 147 23.23 7.38 3.95
C SER A 147 22.05 6.41 3.88
N TYR A 148 21.12 6.52 4.83
CA TYR A 148 19.92 5.69 4.87
C TYR A 148 18.72 6.52 5.31
N VAL A 149 17.53 6.10 4.91
CA VAL A 149 16.26 6.66 5.39
C VAL A 149 15.31 5.52 5.71
N ILE A 150 14.55 5.65 6.81
CA ILE A 150 13.51 4.70 7.18
C ILE A 150 12.16 5.42 7.18
N GLU A 151 11.18 4.86 6.48
CA GLU A 151 9.77 5.24 6.59
C GLU A 151 9.02 4.22 7.45
N LEU A 152 8.26 4.71 8.44
CA LEU A 152 7.48 3.90 9.38
C LEU A 152 6.10 4.50 9.58
N ARG A 153 5.18 3.75 10.19
CA ARG A 153 3.86 4.30 10.53
C ARG A 153 3.97 5.60 11.34
N SER A 154 3.00 6.49 11.14
CA SER A 154 2.88 7.72 11.94
C SER A 154 2.98 7.44 13.43
N GLY A 155 3.74 8.29 14.14
CA GLY A 155 3.90 8.24 15.60
C GLY A 155 4.91 7.21 16.10
N PHE A 156 5.44 6.34 15.23
CA PHE A 156 6.41 5.30 15.62
C PHE A 156 7.62 5.88 16.35
N THR A 157 8.11 7.05 15.93
CA THR A 157 9.25 7.71 16.56
C THR A 157 9.00 8.07 18.02
N ASN A 158 7.78 8.50 18.36
CA ASN A 158 7.41 8.81 19.74
C ASN A 158 7.21 7.53 20.56
N ASP A 159 6.47 6.57 20.00
CA ASP A 159 6.16 5.30 20.66
C ASP A 159 7.42 4.51 21.03
N HIS A 160 8.47 4.63 20.22
CA HIS A 160 9.75 3.94 20.41
C HIS A 160 10.89 4.86 20.84
N SER A 161 10.61 6.09 21.29
CA SER A 161 11.62 7.03 21.83
C SER A 161 12.82 7.30 20.90
N ILE A 162 12.56 7.42 19.59
CA ILE A 162 13.56 7.74 18.57
C ILE A 162 13.77 9.25 18.54
N LYS A 163 15.04 9.67 18.63
CA LYS A 163 15.47 11.07 18.58
C LYS A 163 16.82 11.19 17.89
N ASN A 164 17.23 12.41 17.55
CA ASN A 164 18.57 12.66 17.03
C ASN A 164 19.63 12.08 17.99
N GLY A 165 20.60 11.35 17.42
CA GLY A 165 21.63 10.62 18.15
C GLY A 165 21.28 9.17 18.49
N THR A 166 20.02 8.73 18.40
CA THR A 166 19.66 7.31 18.55
C THR A 166 20.43 6.46 17.53
N ILE A 167 20.98 5.32 17.95
CA ILE A 167 21.69 4.39 17.08
C ILE A 167 20.72 3.27 16.68
N ILE A 168 20.52 3.09 15.38
CA ILE A 168 19.77 1.98 14.80
C ILE A 168 20.76 1.08 14.08
N ASN A 169 20.97 -0.13 14.61
CA ASN A 169 21.84 -1.10 13.95
C ASN A 169 21.09 -1.82 12.84
N LEU A 170 21.36 -1.42 11.59
CA LEU A 170 20.69 -1.94 10.40
C LEU A 170 21.13 -3.36 10.02
N ASN A 171 22.25 -3.87 10.58
CA ASN A 171 22.83 -5.18 10.25
C ASN A 171 22.80 -5.52 8.76
N LEU A 172 23.10 -4.54 7.89
CA LEU A 172 23.14 -4.77 6.45
C LEU A 172 24.38 -5.61 6.14
N THR A 173 24.19 -6.86 5.75
CA THR A 173 25.27 -7.64 5.17
C THR A 173 25.68 -6.97 3.85
N GLN A 174 26.87 -6.37 3.83
CA GLN A 174 27.50 -5.93 2.59
C GLN A 174 27.80 -7.19 1.76
N ASN A 175 26.95 -7.46 0.77
CA ASN A 175 27.33 -8.37 -0.29
C ASN A 175 28.31 -7.60 -1.18
N ASN A 176 29.61 -7.86 -0.99
CA ASN A 176 30.66 -7.47 -1.93
C ASN A 176 30.48 -8.22 -3.26
#